data_AF-A0A384K9S0-F1
#
_entry.id   AF-A0A384K9S0-F1
#
_cell.length_a   1.000
_cell.length_b   1.000
_cell.length_c   1.000
_cell.angle_alpha   90.00
_cell.angle_beta   90.00
_cell.angle_gamma   90.00
#
_symmetry.space_group_name_H-M   'P 1'
#
loop_
_entity.id
_entity.type
_entity.pdbx_description
1 polymer ?
#
loop_
_entity_poly.entity_id
_entity_poly.type
_entity_poly.pdbx_seq_one_letter_code
_entity_poly.pdbx_strand_id
1 'polypeptide(L)'
;MENEKKNNQKQNSVDENEFPNSKVLLVSVKRTRRFLERTARELLAGGTRYIILSGLGDALPLCVQLQSSLQSKNAAVVVKIETSYSYFNSNYSYTPGLKIYMEKHPDFKGSRISPGYVSFHDKTDGFTPIFDENPNEYICSVNAGDSNLYVGGEGINGAFADLLSSHNQEVDKYEELFKDLLNKAVKEHGEKTDEEIKSVINDNLDKKYPDVKLALCRIRSSLKKGNDFSTGSVFIVTFKKNFPHKKEKNMGMIYVVGPKGKNYSTAEEFLEAVHETAENLMTALCDYNGLVKREEIKHVRMNTCRICLFSGSTYKHANASKLDVAKAILNGLAVGYRHGPSPRLNFTYDENVFKDAWIETTGLQVFNHNDKE
;
A
#
# COMPACT_ATOMS: atom_id res chain seq x y z
N MET A 1 -44.25 32.55 -15.38
CA MET A 1 -43.54 32.08 -14.17
C MET A 1 -42.44 31.15 -14.66
N GLU A 2 -41.25 31.73 -14.82
CA GLU A 2 -40.12 31.11 -15.51
C GLU A 2 -39.43 30.02 -14.67
N ASN A 3 -38.85 29.09 -15.40
CA ASN A 3 -38.12 27.90 -14.97
C ASN A 3 -37.04 28.16 -13.89
N GLU A 4 -37.32 27.79 -12.64
CA GLU A 4 -36.29 27.50 -11.62
C GLU A 4 -35.69 26.10 -11.81
N LYS A 5 -35.17 25.81 -13.02
CA LYS A 5 -34.32 24.62 -13.27
C LYS A 5 -32.86 24.83 -12.84
N LYS A 6 -32.52 25.98 -12.24
CA LYS A 6 -31.21 26.29 -11.69
C LYS A 6 -31.24 26.08 -10.17
N ASN A 7 -30.74 24.95 -9.64
CA ASN A 7 -29.94 24.96 -8.39
C ASN A 7 -29.47 23.61 -7.83
N ASN A 8 -29.85 22.44 -8.35
CA ASN A 8 -29.35 21.18 -7.77
C ASN A 8 -27.84 20.93 -8.01
N GLN A 9 -27.21 21.59 -8.99
CA GLN A 9 -25.75 21.48 -9.19
C GLN A 9 -24.92 22.31 -8.19
N LYS A 10 -25.47 23.38 -7.59
CA LYS A 10 -24.75 24.21 -6.60
C LYS A 10 -24.77 23.63 -5.19
N GLN A 11 -25.69 22.72 -4.85
CA GLN A 11 -25.79 22.18 -3.49
C GLN A 11 -24.65 21.22 -3.12
N ASN A 12 -23.86 20.74 -4.07
CA ASN A 12 -22.75 19.80 -3.82
C ASN A 12 -21.36 20.33 -4.17
N SER A 13 -21.23 21.56 -4.67
CA SER A 13 -19.92 22.19 -4.85
C SER A 13 -19.40 22.65 -3.49
N VAL A 14 -18.33 22.01 -3.02
CA VAL A 14 -17.55 22.51 -1.88
C VAL A 14 -16.77 23.72 -2.37
N ASP A 15 -16.76 24.80 -1.61
CA ASP A 15 -15.90 25.94 -1.91
C ASP A 15 -14.44 25.54 -1.62
N GLU A 16 -13.68 25.27 -2.69
CA GLU A 16 -12.26 24.89 -2.58
C GLU A 16 -11.40 26.02 -1.99
N ASN A 17 -11.86 27.27 -2.04
CA ASN A 17 -11.15 28.40 -1.41
C ASN A 17 -11.36 28.40 0.11
N GLU A 18 -12.55 28.03 0.59
CA GLU A 18 -12.88 27.97 2.03
C GLU A 18 -12.33 26.68 2.67
N PHE A 19 -12.39 25.55 1.94
CA PHE A 19 -11.98 24.23 2.45
C PHE A 19 -11.03 23.51 1.46
N PRO A 20 -9.76 23.93 1.37
CA PRO A 20 -8.79 23.35 0.46
C PRO A 20 -8.46 21.90 0.84
N ASN A 21 -8.26 21.03 -0.16
CA ASN A 21 -7.99 19.60 0.04
C ASN A 21 -9.03 18.93 0.94
N SER A 22 -10.31 19.20 0.63
CA SER A 22 -11.44 18.60 1.31
C SER A 22 -11.91 17.32 0.61
N LYS A 23 -12.49 16.40 1.40
CA LYS A 23 -13.17 15.21 0.88
C LYS A 23 -14.57 15.09 1.50
N VAL A 24 -15.56 14.85 0.66
CA VAL A 24 -16.94 14.60 1.12
C VAL A 24 -17.11 13.12 1.41
N LEU A 25 -17.49 12.78 2.64
CA LEU A 25 -17.92 11.44 3.04
C LEU A 25 -19.44 11.40 3.06
N LEU A 26 -20.03 10.72 2.08
CA LEU A 26 -21.47 10.49 2.02
C LEU A 26 -21.87 9.46 3.07
N VAL A 27 -22.63 9.91 4.06
CA VAL A 27 -23.14 9.10 5.16
C VAL A 27 -24.48 8.52 4.77
N SER A 28 -24.59 7.19 4.87
CA SER A 28 -25.81 6.44 4.58
C SER A 28 -25.98 5.34 5.62
N VAL A 29 -27.23 5.10 6.02
CA VAL A 29 -27.62 4.01 6.94
C VAL A 29 -27.27 2.62 6.41
N LYS A 30 -26.97 2.47 5.11
CA LYS A 30 -26.49 1.22 4.50
C LYS A 30 -25.07 0.83 4.93
N ARG A 31 -24.32 1.74 5.55
CA ARG A 31 -22.95 1.51 6.01
C ARG A 31 -22.90 1.60 7.53
N THR A 32 -22.14 0.71 8.15
CA THR A 32 -21.97 0.73 9.61
C THR A 32 -21.19 1.96 10.05
N ARG A 33 -21.47 2.45 11.26
CA ARG A 33 -20.70 3.55 11.87
C ARG A 33 -19.20 3.27 11.87
N ARG A 34 -18.80 2.03 12.22
CA ARG A 34 -17.39 1.60 12.26
C ARG A 34 -16.72 1.69 10.88
N PHE A 35 -17.44 1.38 9.80
CA PHE A 35 -16.92 1.53 8.44
C PHE A 35 -16.68 3.02 8.12
N LEU A 36 -17.67 3.88 8.35
CA LEU A 36 -17.58 5.31 8.05
C LEU A 36 -16.49 6.01 8.88
N GLU A 37 -16.39 5.67 10.16
CA GLU A 37 -15.36 6.20 11.05
C GLU A 37 -13.96 5.79 10.60
N ARG A 38 -13.78 4.52 10.22
CA ARG A 38 -12.52 4.03 9.66
C ARG A 38 -12.16 4.79 8.38
N THR A 39 -13.09 4.89 7.43
CA THR A 39 -12.86 5.60 6.17
C THR A 39 -12.52 7.08 6.40
N ALA A 40 -13.21 7.75 7.33
CA ALA A 40 -12.89 9.13 7.68
C ALA A 40 -11.45 9.29 8.19
N ARG A 41 -11.03 8.41 9.12
CA ARG A 41 -9.67 8.42 9.66
C ARG A 41 -8.60 8.07 8.62
N GLU A 42 -8.89 7.14 7.72
CA GLU A 42 -7.99 6.79 6.60
C GLU A 42 -7.80 7.98 5.65
N LEU A 43 -8.86 8.74 5.33
CA LEU A 43 -8.77 9.95 4.52
C LEU A 43 -7.92 11.03 5.19
N LEU A 44 -8.16 11.30 6.49
CA LEU A 44 -7.40 12.28 7.29
C LEU A 44 -5.92 11.88 7.45
N ALA A 45 -5.64 10.59 7.68
CA ALA A 45 -4.28 10.06 7.71
C ALA A 45 -3.61 10.18 6.34
N GLY A 46 -4.42 10.07 5.27
CA GLY A 46 -4.03 10.23 3.89
C GLY A 46 -3.78 11.65 3.39
N GLY A 47 -3.63 12.62 4.30
CA GLY A 47 -3.37 14.00 3.96
C GLY A 47 -4.60 14.85 3.67
N THR A 48 -5.83 14.31 3.74
CA THR A 48 -7.04 15.16 3.64
C THR A 48 -7.07 16.14 4.82
N ARG A 49 -7.17 17.44 4.51
CA ARG A 49 -7.20 18.49 5.55
C ARG A 49 -8.59 18.65 6.13
N TYR A 50 -9.62 18.68 5.29
CA TYR A 50 -11.01 18.82 5.72
C TYR A 50 -11.84 17.60 5.28
N ILE A 51 -12.56 16.99 6.21
CA ILE A 51 -13.57 15.99 5.88
C ILE A 51 -14.96 16.58 6.08
N ILE A 52 -15.83 16.37 5.08
CA ILE A 52 -17.19 16.88 5.07
C ILE A 52 -18.13 15.70 5.21
N LEU A 53 -18.74 15.54 6.39
CA LEU A 53 -19.74 14.50 6.63
C LEU A 53 -21.07 14.99 6.05
N SER A 54 -21.57 14.33 5.00
CA SER A 54 -22.79 14.73 4.30
C SER A 54 -23.84 13.63 4.39
N GLY A 55 -24.99 13.94 4.99
CA GLY A 55 -26.10 13.01 5.14
C GLY A 55 -27.44 13.66 4.80
N LEU A 56 -28.41 12.85 4.38
CA LEU A 56 -29.78 13.26 4.07
C LEU A 56 -30.77 12.41 4.87
N GLY A 57 -31.90 12.99 5.25
CA GLY A 57 -33.04 12.30 5.88
C GLY A 57 -32.66 11.52 7.15
N ASP A 58 -32.81 10.21 7.08
CA ASP A 58 -32.56 9.27 8.19
C ASP A 58 -31.07 9.08 8.52
N ALA A 59 -30.16 9.53 7.65
CA ALA A 59 -28.72 9.45 7.88
C ALA A 59 -28.17 10.57 8.79
N LEU A 60 -28.97 11.60 9.09
CA LEU A 60 -28.56 12.76 9.91
C LEU A 60 -28.03 12.37 11.31
N PRO A 61 -28.72 11.52 12.10
CA PRO A 61 -28.20 11.08 13.40
C PRO A 61 -26.84 10.37 13.28
N LEU A 62 -26.61 9.62 12.20
CA LEU A 62 -25.35 8.94 11.96
C LEU A 62 -24.21 9.93 11.66
N CYS A 63 -24.48 11.03 10.96
CA CYS A 63 -23.51 12.13 10.78
C CYS A 63 -23.07 12.72 12.13
N VAL A 64 -24.03 12.99 13.03
CA VAL A 64 -23.74 13.57 14.35
C VAL A 64 -22.97 12.58 15.23
N GLN A 65 -23.34 11.29 15.21
CA GLN A 65 -22.59 10.25 15.91
C GLN A 65 -21.15 10.11 15.38
N LEU A 66 -20.99 10.19 14.06
CA LEU A 66 -19.69 10.12 13.41
C LEU A 66 -18.81 11.32 13.78
N GLN A 67 -19.39 12.53 13.76
CA GLN A 67 -18.74 13.75 14.24
C GLN A 67 -18.23 13.58 15.67
N SER A 68 -19.12 13.21 16.60
CA SER A 68 -18.78 13.01 18.02
C SER A 68 -17.65 11.99 18.19
N SER A 69 -17.71 10.88 17.44
CA SER A 69 -16.66 9.86 17.46
C SER A 69 -15.31 10.40 16.97
N LEU A 70 -15.27 11.18 15.89
CA LEU A 70 -14.03 11.75 15.35
C LEU A 70 -13.43 12.80 16.30
N GLN A 71 -14.24 13.62 16.95
CA GLN A 71 -13.78 14.59 17.96
C GLN A 71 -13.23 13.88 19.20
N SER A 72 -13.96 12.89 19.73
CA SER A 72 -13.53 12.15 20.94
C SER A 72 -12.19 11.41 20.79
N LYS A 73 -11.78 11.13 19.56
CA LYS A 73 -10.52 10.45 19.22
C LYS A 73 -9.43 11.41 18.74
N ASN A 74 -9.63 12.71 18.90
CA ASN A 74 -8.76 13.77 18.39
C ASN A 74 -8.39 13.55 16.91
N ALA A 75 -9.34 13.08 16.09
CA ALA A 75 -9.11 12.86 14.67
C ALA A 75 -9.37 14.14 13.87
N ALA A 76 -10.44 14.85 14.22
CA ALA A 76 -10.82 16.09 13.57
C ALA A 76 -11.64 16.98 14.50
N VAL A 77 -11.62 18.28 14.25
CA VAL A 77 -12.38 19.32 14.96
C VAL A 77 -13.43 19.92 14.03
N VAL A 78 -14.63 20.19 14.54
CA VAL A 78 -15.68 20.82 13.74
C VAL A 78 -15.35 22.28 13.50
N VAL A 79 -15.43 22.72 12.25
CA VAL A 79 -15.20 24.12 11.86
C VAL A 79 -16.46 24.77 11.30
N LYS A 80 -17.40 24.00 10.74
CA LYS A 80 -18.67 24.51 10.20
C LYS A 80 -19.74 23.43 10.20
N ILE A 81 -20.99 23.82 10.43
CA ILE A 81 -22.16 22.95 10.29
C ILE A 81 -23.17 23.68 9.41
N GLU A 82 -23.67 23.00 8.38
CA GLU A 82 -24.71 23.50 7.49
C GLU A 82 -25.88 22.53 7.45
N THR A 83 -27.09 23.06 7.55
CA THR A 83 -28.32 22.30 7.33
C THR A 83 -29.01 22.84 6.08
N SER A 84 -29.60 21.94 5.29
CA SER A 84 -30.30 22.30 4.07
C SER A 84 -31.61 21.53 3.93
N TYR A 85 -32.46 21.96 2.99
CA TYR A 85 -33.58 21.18 2.49
C TYR A 85 -33.36 20.95 1.00
N SER A 86 -33.21 19.68 0.61
CA SER A 86 -33.06 19.29 -0.78
C SER A 86 -34.39 18.82 -1.35
N TYR A 87 -34.81 19.44 -2.44
CA TYR A 87 -36.05 19.11 -3.13
C TYR A 87 -35.82 17.97 -4.12
N PHE A 88 -36.60 16.89 -3.97
CA PHE A 88 -36.56 15.73 -4.87
C PHE A 88 -37.83 15.64 -5.72
N ASN A 89 -37.69 15.90 -7.02
CA ASN A 89 -38.78 15.92 -8.01
C ASN A 89 -39.59 14.61 -8.07
N SER A 90 -39.00 13.47 -7.72
CA SER A 90 -39.67 12.17 -7.83
C SER A 90 -40.87 12.02 -6.90
N ASN A 91 -40.86 12.71 -5.75
CA ASN A 91 -41.89 12.57 -4.70
C ASN A 91 -42.49 13.91 -4.25
N TYR A 92 -42.18 15.03 -4.92
CA TYR A 92 -42.54 16.39 -4.47
C TYR A 92 -42.22 16.64 -2.99
N SER A 93 -41.13 16.06 -2.50
CA SER A 93 -40.79 16.05 -1.07
C SER A 93 -39.47 16.76 -0.82
N TYR A 94 -39.42 17.57 0.24
CA TYR A 94 -38.18 18.10 0.78
C TYR A 94 -37.55 17.08 1.73
N THR A 95 -36.27 16.79 1.52
CA THR A 95 -35.49 15.95 2.43
C THR A 95 -34.49 16.84 3.17
N PRO A 96 -34.47 16.80 4.51
CA PRO A 96 -33.48 17.56 5.27
C PRO A 96 -32.08 17.01 5.01
N GLY A 97 -31.10 17.90 4.95
CA GLY A 97 -29.70 17.60 4.74
C GLY A 97 -28.82 18.22 5.82
N LEU A 98 -27.70 17.57 6.10
CA LEU A 98 -26.70 18.01 7.06
C LEU A 98 -25.31 17.81 6.48
N LYS A 99 -24.51 18.88 6.52
CA LYS A 99 -23.08 18.86 6.24
C LYS A 99 -22.32 19.33 7.47
N ILE A 100 -21.37 18.53 7.93
CA ILE A 100 -20.46 18.88 9.03
C ILE A 100 -19.05 18.91 8.46
N TYR A 101 -18.44 20.09 8.47
CA TYR A 101 -17.08 20.32 8.01
C TYR A 101 -16.15 20.15 9.22
N MET A 102 -15.20 19.24 9.09
CA MET A 102 -14.25 18.95 10.15
C MET A 102 -12.82 19.06 9.64
N GLU A 103 -11.99 19.85 10.31
CA GLU A 103 -10.56 19.97 10.03
C GLU A 103 -9.78 18.89 10.78
N LYS A 104 -8.77 18.30 10.14
CA LYS A 104 -7.86 17.35 10.76
C LYS A 104 -7.25 17.95 12.03
N HIS A 105 -7.31 17.21 13.13
CA HIS A 105 -6.66 17.64 14.36
C HIS A 105 -5.12 17.62 14.17
N PRO A 106 -4.37 18.64 14.63
CA PRO A 106 -2.91 18.69 14.45
C PRO A 106 -2.17 17.45 14.97
N ASP A 107 -2.60 16.93 16.11
CA ASP A 107 -2.00 15.75 16.74
C ASP A 107 -2.48 14.42 16.13
N PHE A 108 -3.39 14.43 15.15
CA PHE A 108 -3.86 13.22 14.51
C PHE A 108 -2.80 12.64 13.57
N LYS A 109 -2.13 11.58 14.04
CA LYS A 109 -1.22 10.76 13.24
C LYS A 109 -2.01 9.81 12.33
N GLY A 110 -2.59 8.76 12.94
CA GLY A 110 -3.42 7.78 12.23
C GLY A 110 -2.63 6.98 11.17
N SER A 111 -3.33 6.12 10.44
CA SER A 111 -2.74 5.41 9.29
C SER A 111 -3.79 5.21 8.20
N ARG A 112 -3.36 5.29 6.94
CA ARG A 112 -4.16 4.81 5.80
C ARG A 112 -4.30 3.30 5.81
N ILE A 113 -3.32 2.59 6.38
CA ILE A 113 -3.33 1.14 6.49
C ILE A 113 -4.02 0.81 7.81
N SER A 114 -5.10 0.04 7.74
CA SER A 114 -5.78 -0.42 8.96
C SER A 114 -4.84 -1.27 9.83
N PRO A 115 -4.80 -1.10 11.17
CA PRO A 115 -3.97 -1.92 12.05
C PRO A 115 -4.17 -3.43 11.90
N GLY A 116 -5.41 -3.88 11.66
CA GLY A 116 -5.71 -5.29 11.39
C GLY A 116 -5.18 -5.84 10.05
N TYR A 117 -4.55 -4.99 9.22
CA TYR A 117 -3.85 -5.39 8.00
C TYR A 117 -2.34 -5.43 8.18
N VAL A 118 -1.82 -5.14 9.38
CA VAL A 118 -0.40 -5.08 9.67
C VAL A 118 -0.06 -6.05 10.80
N SER A 119 1.04 -6.78 10.64
CA SER A 119 1.61 -7.66 11.65
C SER A 119 3.13 -7.53 11.61
N PHE A 120 3.78 -7.83 12.73
CA PHE A 120 5.23 -7.77 12.89
C PHE A 120 5.70 -9.10 13.45
N HIS A 121 6.79 -9.63 12.92
CA HIS A 121 7.42 -10.81 13.50
C HIS A 121 8.11 -10.47 14.81
N ASP A 122 8.03 -11.42 15.74
CA ASP A 122 8.79 -11.38 16.97
C ASP A 122 10.27 -11.68 16.70
N LYS A 123 11.11 -11.41 17.70
CA LYS A 123 12.53 -11.70 17.65
C LYS A 123 12.76 -13.20 17.36
N THR A 124 13.55 -13.46 16.34
CA THR A 124 14.05 -14.80 15.98
C THR A 124 15.54 -14.91 16.30
N ASP A 125 16.03 -16.14 16.51
CA ASP A 125 17.47 -16.40 16.77
C ASP A 125 18.36 -16.12 15.54
N GLY A 126 17.76 -15.99 14.36
CA GLY A 126 18.39 -15.57 13.11
C GLY A 126 17.48 -14.68 12.28
N PHE A 127 17.63 -14.71 10.94
CA PHE A 127 16.67 -14.04 10.06
C PHE A 127 15.25 -14.58 10.28
N THR A 128 14.25 -13.70 10.22
CA THR A 128 12.86 -14.15 10.10
C THR A 128 12.74 -15.10 8.91
N PRO A 129 12.13 -16.29 9.08
CA PRO A 129 11.97 -17.23 7.98
C PRO A 129 11.36 -16.58 6.74
N ILE A 130 11.90 -16.85 5.55
CA ILE A 130 11.40 -16.28 4.30
C ILE A 130 9.97 -16.77 4.05
N PHE A 131 9.73 -18.05 4.27
CA PHE A 131 8.41 -18.69 4.14
C PHE A 131 8.09 -19.50 5.38
N ASP A 132 6.81 -19.74 5.62
CA ASP A 132 6.37 -20.55 6.75
C ASP A 132 6.38 -22.03 6.35
N GLU A 133 6.69 -22.92 7.30
CA GLU A 133 6.61 -24.37 7.07
C GLU A 133 5.16 -24.83 6.93
N ASN A 134 4.23 -24.17 7.62
CA ASN A 134 2.80 -24.48 7.62
C ASN A 134 1.96 -23.21 7.38
N PRO A 135 2.02 -22.64 6.16
CA PRO A 135 1.32 -21.41 5.84
C PRO A 135 -0.20 -21.64 5.82
N ASN A 136 -0.95 -20.77 6.49
CA ASN A 136 -2.41 -20.82 6.48
C ASN A 136 -3.03 -20.02 5.33
N GLU A 137 -2.24 -19.23 4.62
CA GLU A 137 -2.67 -18.35 3.55
C GLU A 137 -1.62 -18.21 2.45
N TYR A 138 -1.98 -17.60 1.31
CA TYR A 138 -1.04 -17.36 0.22
C TYR A 138 -0.11 -16.19 0.54
N ILE A 139 1.17 -16.48 0.71
CA ILE A 139 2.23 -15.55 1.12
C ILE A 139 3.22 -15.36 -0.04
N CYS A 140 3.51 -14.10 -0.36
CA CYS A 140 4.74 -13.73 -1.04
C CYS A 140 5.69 -13.01 -0.09
N SER A 141 6.99 -13.22 -0.27
CA SER A 141 8.01 -12.60 0.56
C SER A 141 8.92 -11.70 -0.26
N VAL A 142 9.26 -10.53 0.30
CA VAL A 142 10.11 -9.54 -0.33
C VAL A 142 11.57 -9.96 -0.21
N ASN A 143 12.21 -10.05 -1.36
CA ASN A 143 13.65 -10.15 -1.53
C ASN A 143 14.22 -8.76 -1.81
N ALA A 144 15.11 -8.27 -0.93
CA ALA A 144 15.84 -7.03 -1.17
C ALA A 144 16.97 -7.28 -2.18
N GLY A 145 16.69 -6.96 -3.43
CA GLY A 145 17.51 -7.25 -4.58
C GLY A 145 18.63 -6.24 -4.86
N ASP A 146 19.32 -6.48 -5.97
CA ASP A 146 20.40 -5.68 -6.50
C ASP A 146 20.05 -5.09 -7.89
N SER A 147 20.69 -3.98 -8.25
CA SER A 147 20.55 -3.34 -9.57
C SER A 147 20.98 -4.23 -10.74
N ASN A 148 21.80 -5.27 -10.49
CA ASN A 148 22.17 -6.28 -11.47
C ASN A 148 21.08 -7.35 -11.69
N LEU A 149 20.01 -7.31 -10.90
CA LEU A 149 18.79 -8.13 -11.05
C LEU A 149 18.99 -9.64 -10.89
N TYR A 150 20.02 -10.10 -10.18
CA TYR A 150 20.20 -11.53 -9.89
C TYR A 150 19.64 -11.92 -8.51
N VAL A 151 19.30 -13.19 -8.33
CA VAL A 151 18.92 -13.76 -7.03
C VAL A 151 20.12 -14.53 -6.48
N GLY A 152 20.71 -14.05 -5.38
CA GLY A 152 21.91 -14.63 -4.80
C GLY A 152 22.77 -13.63 -4.03
N GLY A 153 24.05 -13.95 -3.85
CA GLY A 153 24.98 -13.11 -3.10
C GLY A 153 24.81 -13.27 -1.60
N GLU A 154 24.81 -12.16 -0.86
CA GLU A 154 24.73 -12.15 0.61
C GLU A 154 23.37 -11.64 1.12
N GLY A 155 23.19 -11.72 2.45
CA GLY A 155 22.00 -11.22 3.13
C GLY A 155 20.71 -11.92 2.70
N ILE A 156 19.61 -11.18 2.64
CA ILE A 156 18.30 -11.76 2.28
C ILE A 156 18.27 -12.30 0.85
N ASN A 157 18.98 -11.66 -0.10
CA ASN A 157 19.02 -12.13 -1.49
C ASN A 157 19.75 -13.47 -1.63
N GLY A 158 20.87 -13.63 -0.90
CA GLY A 158 21.56 -14.92 -0.76
C GLY A 158 20.66 -15.99 -0.12
N ALA A 159 19.98 -15.64 0.97
CA ALA A 159 19.07 -16.57 1.64
C ALA A 159 17.89 -17.02 0.76
N PHE A 160 17.39 -16.15 -0.13
CA PHE A 160 16.42 -16.55 -1.16
C PHE A 160 17.04 -17.54 -2.14
N ALA A 161 18.24 -17.31 -2.65
CA ALA A 161 18.90 -18.24 -3.56
C ALA A 161 19.10 -19.62 -2.92
N ASP A 162 19.63 -19.69 -1.71
CA ASP A 162 19.85 -20.94 -0.99
C ASP A 162 18.52 -21.70 -0.77
N LEU A 163 17.48 -20.98 -0.34
CA LEU A 163 16.17 -21.58 -0.09
C LEU A 163 15.51 -22.08 -1.39
N LEU A 164 15.53 -21.30 -2.46
CA LEU A 164 14.89 -21.68 -3.72
C LEU A 164 15.67 -22.81 -4.42
N SER A 165 17.01 -22.76 -4.42
CA SER A 165 17.85 -23.84 -4.96
C SER A 165 17.70 -25.14 -4.18
N SER A 166 17.60 -25.10 -2.84
CA SER A 166 17.33 -26.31 -2.04
C SER A 166 15.97 -26.96 -2.34
N HIS A 167 15.07 -26.23 -3.00
CA HIS A 167 13.78 -26.73 -3.48
C HIS A 167 13.77 -27.03 -4.98
N ASN A 168 14.94 -27.05 -5.63
CA ASN A 168 15.13 -27.32 -7.07
C ASN A 168 14.51 -26.26 -8.00
N GLN A 169 14.45 -24.99 -7.57
CA GLN A 169 14.14 -23.90 -8.51
C GLN A 169 15.39 -23.48 -9.27
N GLU A 170 15.22 -23.13 -10.55
CA GLU A 170 16.31 -22.67 -11.42
C GLU A 170 16.67 -21.20 -11.15
N VAL A 171 17.33 -20.92 -10.03
CA VAL A 171 17.60 -19.55 -9.52
C VAL A 171 18.35 -18.66 -10.53
N ASP A 172 19.31 -19.21 -11.28
CA ASP A 172 20.10 -18.45 -12.25
C ASP A 172 19.25 -17.84 -13.38
N LYS A 173 18.06 -18.40 -13.65
CA LYS A 173 17.14 -17.87 -14.67
C LYS A 173 16.40 -16.62 -14.24
N TYR A 174 16.39 -16.27 -12.95
CA TYR A 174 15.71 -15.07 -12.48
C TYR A 174 16.34 -13.79 -13.04
N GLU A 175 17.66 -13.77 -13.24
CA GLU A 175 18.33 -12.60 -13.80
C GLU A 175 17.83 -12.27 -15.21
N GLU A 176 17.77 -13.29 -16.07
CA GLU A 176 17.25 -13.14 -17.42
C GLU A 176 15.76 -12.74 -17.41
N LEU A 177 14.95 -13.35 -16.53
CA LEU A 177 13.54 -13.02 -16.36
C LEU A 177 13.33 -11.55 -15.98
N PHE A 178 14.09 -11.06 -15.00
CA PHE A 178 13.97 -9.68 -14.52
C PHE A 178 14.47 -8.68 -15.56
N LYS A 179 15.55 -8.99 -16.29
CA LYS A 179 16.00 -8.16 -17.42
C LYS A 179 14.96 -8.09 -18.53
N ASP A 180 14.37 -9.22 -18.92
CA ASP A 180 13.30 -9.28 -19.94
C ASP A 180 12.10 -8.42 -19.53
N LEU A 181 11.65 -8.57 -18.27
CA LEU A 181 10.52 -7.82 -17.72
C LEU A 181 10.81 -6.33 -17.59
N LEU A 182 12.00 -5.95 -17.11
CA LEU A 182 12.39 -4.56 -16.99
C LEU A 182 12.42 -3.89 -18.37
N ASN A 183 13.03 -4.56 -19.36
CA ASN A 183 13.05 -4.07 -20.74
C ASN A 183 11.64 -3.88 -21.31
N LYS A 184 10.71 -4.81 -21.03
CA LYS A 184 9.30 -4.67 -21.41
C LYS A 184 8.66 -3.45 -20.73
N ALA A 185 8.85 -3.30 -19.42
CA ALA A 185 8.30 -2.18 -18.66
C ALA A 185 8.82 -0.82 -19.16
N VAL A 186 10.12 -0.71 -19.41
CA VAL A 186 10.75 0.50 -19.94
C VAL A 186 10.23 0.81 -21.35
N LYS A 187 10.11 -0.19 -22.22
CA LYS A 187 9.58 0.00 -23.58
C LYS A 187 8.14 0.51 -23.58
N GLU A 188 7.30 0.02 -22.66
CA GLU A 188 5.89 0.40 -22.61
C GLU A 188 5.64 1.70 -21.82
N HIS A 189 6.49 2.02 -20.84
CA HIS A 189 6.20 3.04 -19.83
C HIS A 189 7.38 3.97 -19.46
N GLY A 190 8.58 3.82 -20.03
CA GLY A 190 9.79 4.58 -19.62
C GLY A 190 9.72 6.10 -19.81
N GLU A 191 8.83 6.57 -20.69
CA GLU A 191 8.56 8.00 -20.92
C GLU A 191 7.31 8.51 -20.17
N LYS A 192 6.65 7.67 -19.38
CA LYS A 192 5.43 8.04 -18.64
C LYS A 192 5.75 8.53 -17.23
N THR A 193 4.83 9.32 -16.67
CA THR A 193 4.89 9.73 -15.27
C THR A 193 4.50 8.56 -14.35
N ASP A 194 4.89 8.61 -13.09
CA ASP A 194 4.69 7.51 -12.14
C ASP A 194 3.22 7.13 -11.92
N GLU A 195 2.31 8.10 -12.06
CA GLU A 195 0.86 7.89 -11.96
C GLU A 195 0.28 7.09 -13.14
N GLU A 196 0.91 7.19 -14.31
CA GLU A 196 0.47 6.54 -15.55
C GLU A 196 1.10 5.17 -15.78
N ILE A 197 2.23 4.89 -15.12
CA ILE A 197 2.91 3.59 -15.18
C ILE A 197 1.95 2.50 -14.70
N LYS A 198 1.92 1.38 -15.40
CA LYS A 198 1.20 0.16 -15.01
C LYS A 198 2.18 -0.99 -14.85
N SER A 199 1.75 -2.02 -14.12
CA SER A 199 2.51 -3.27 -14.06
C SER A 199 2.42 -4.00 -15.41
N VAL A 200 3.55 -4.46 -15.94
CA VAL A 200 3.62 -5.30 -17.14
C VAL A 200 3.78 -6.77 -16.76
N ILE A 201 3.21 -7.69 -17.55
CA ILE A 201 3.27 -9.14 -17.31
C ILE A 201 4.19 -9.78 -18.35
N ASN A 202 4.89 -10.86 -18.00
CA ASN A 202 5.60 -11.67 -18.99
C ASN A 202 4.66 -12.69 -19.64
N ASP A 203 4.49 -12.61 -20.96
CA ASP A 203 3.57 -13.49 -21.70
C ASP A 203 4.20 -14.84 -22.08
N ASN A 204 5.53 -14.99 -21.97
CA ASN A 204 6.30 -16.13 -22.48
C ASN A 204 6.96 -16.97 -21.37
N LEU A 205 6.24 -17.25 -20.29
CA LEU A 205 6.80 -17.96 -19.12
C LEU A 205 7.01 -19.45 -19.39
N ASP A 206 6.01 -20.14 -19.93
CA ASP A 206 5.99 -21.62 -19.99
C ASP A 206 7.13 -22.25 -20.80
N LYS A 207 7.71 -21.51 -21.75
CA LYS A 207 8.83 -22.01 -22.58
C LYS A 207 10.21 -21.73 -21.99
N LYS A 208 10.37 -20.60 -21.30
CA LYS A 208 11.69 -20.09 -20.87
C LYS A 208 11.93 -20.28 -19.37
N TYR A 209 10.87 -20.20 -18.57
CA TYR A 209 10.90 -20.18 -17.11
C TYR A 209 9.92 -21.22 -16.53
N PRO A 210 10.28 -22.53 -16.57
CA PRO A 210 9.33 -23.62 -16.28
C PRO A 210 8.84 -23.68 -14.83
N ASP A 211 9.54 -23.03 -13.89
CA ASP A 211 9.19 -22.97 -12.47
C ASP A 211 8.31 -21.76 -12.12
N VAL A 212 8.12 -20.84 -13.07
CA VAL A 212 7.41 -19.57 -12.86
C VAL A 212 6.00 -19.66 -13.46
N LYS A 213 5.00 -19.40 -12.62
CA LYS A 213 3.59 -19.41 -13.03
C LYS A 213 3.14 -18.06 -13.56
N LEU A 214 3.58 -16.99 -12.92
CA LEU A 214 3.33 -15.62 -13.33
C LEU A 214 4.49 -14.75 -12.89
N ALA A 215 4.88 -13.80 -13.73
CA ALA A 215 5.84 -12.76 -13.39
C ALA A 215 5.35 -11.41 -13.91
N LEU A 216 5.45 -10.37 -13.08
CA LEU A 216 5.15 -8.99 -13.45
C LEU A 216 6.24 -8.05 -12.96
N CYS A 217 6.33 -6.88 -13.59
CA CYS A 217 7.25 -5.81 -13.21
C CYS A 217 6.54 -4.46 -13.21
N ARG A 218 6.90 -3.61 -12.26
CA ARG A 218 6.53 -2.21 -12.22
C ARG A 218 7.78 -1.36 -11.97
N ILE A 219 8.06 -0.41 -12.86
CA ILE A 219 9.17 0.54 -12.74
C ILE A 219 8.76 1.79 -11.96
N ARG A 220 9.73 2.60 -11.53
CA ARG A 220 9.53 3.92 -10.94
C ARG A 220 10.38 4.93 -11.71
N SER A 221 9.75 5.80 -12.50
CA SER A 221 10.41 6.75 -13.39
C SER A 221 11.15 7.86 -12.62
N SER A 222 10.63 8.30 -11.47
CA SER A 222 11.30 9.27 -10.58
C SER A 222 12.67 8.82 -10.10
N LEU A 223 12.92 7.51 -10.02
CA LEU A 223 14.16 6.93 -9.50
C LEU A 223 15.17 6.54 -10.59
N LYS A 224 14.85 6.77 -11.87
CA LYS A 224 15.73 6.38 -12.97
C LYS A 224 17.04 7.18 -12.94
N LYS A 225 18.15 6.52 -13.30
CA LYS A 225 19.45 7.17 -13.47
C LYS A 225 19.85 7.11 -14.94
N GLY A 226 19.62 8.20 -15.66
CA GLY A 226 19.72 8.22 -17.12
C GLY A 226 18.71 7.24 -17.73
N ASN A 227 19.21 6.18 -18.38
CA ASN A 227 18.38 5.13 -18.97
C ASN A 227 18.24 3.87 -18.09
N ASP A 228 18.80 3.89 -16.87
CA ASP A 228 18.67 2.78 -15.92
C ASP A 228 17.43 2.96 -15.04
N PHE A 229 16.47 2.04 -15.19
CA PHE A 229 15.22 1.98 -14.44
C PHE A 229 15.21 0.88 -13.35
N SER A 230 16.38 0.32 -13.03
CA SER A 230 16.48 -0.75 -12.05
C SER A 230 16.08 -0.29 -10.64
N THR A 231 16.59 0.86 -10.18
CA THR A 231 16.30 1.35 -8.82
C THR A 231 14.81 1.66 -8.66
N GLY A 232 14.20 1.14 -7.59
CA GLY A 232 12.77 1.29 -7.33
C GLY A 232 11.87 0.34 -8.13
N SER A 233 12.43 -0.44 -9.05
CA SER A 233 11.66 -1.46 -9.77
C SER A 233 11.27 -2.62 -8.83
N VAL A 234 10.06 -3.13 -9.07
CA VAL A 234 9.45 -4.19 -8.28
C VAL A 234 9.00 -5.29 -9.22
N PHE A 235 9.43 -6.52 -8.93
CA PHE A 235 9.04 -7.71 -9.65
C PHE A 235 8.24 -8.61 -8.72
N ILE A 236 7.12 -9.15 -9.18
CA ILE A 236 6.37 -10.18 -8.44
C ILE A 236 6.44 -11.46 -9.27
N VAL A 237 6.96 -12.51 -8.68
CA VAL A 237 7.06 -13.84 -9.27
C VAL A 237 6.31 -14.85 -8.42
N THR A 238 5.42 -15.61 -9.04
CA THR A 238 4.71 -16.72 -8.40
C THR A 238 5.21 -18.05 -8.94
N PHE A 239 5.33 -19.03 -8.05
CA PHE A 239 5.88 -20.34 -8.37
C PHE A 239 4.81 -21.24 -9.00
N LYS A 240 5.21 -22.06 -9.96
CA LYS A 240 4.37 -23.07 -10.62
C LYS A 240 4.47 -24.43 -9.93
N LYS A 241 5.65 -24.75 -9.43
CA LYS A 241 6.03 -25.99 -8.74
C LYS A 241 7.21 -25.69 -7.82
N ASN A 242 7.76 -26.71 -7.16
CA ASN A 242 8.97 -26.57 -6.33
C ASN A 242 8.80 -25.48 -5.24
N PHE A 243 7.61 -25.42 -4.66
CA PHE A 243 7.28 -24.44 -3.62
C PHE A 243 8.15 -24.65 -2.38
N PRO A 244 8.60 -23.57 -1.72
CA PRO A 244 9.26 -23.66 -0.42
C PRO A 244 8.44 -24.49 0.57
N HIS A 245 9.11 -25.41 1.27
CA HIS A 245 8.53 -26.40 2.19
C HIS A 245 7.47 -27.32 1.55
N LYS A 246 7.44 -27.40 0.20
CA LYS A 246 6.44 -28.13 -0.59
C LYS A 246 5.01 -27.64 -0.31
N LYS A 247 4.83 -26.36 0.03
CA LYS A 247 3.52 -25.75 0.32
C LYS A 247 3.17 -24.73 -0.76
N GLU A 248 2.13 -24.99 -1.55
CA GLU A 248 1.63 -24.07 -2.61
C GLU A 248 1.30 -22.67 -2.08
N LYS A 249 0.90 -22.57 -0.81
CA LYS A 249 0.63 -21.31 -0.12
C LYS A 249 1.86 -20.43 0.09
N ASN A 250 3.08 -20.98 0.01
CA ASN A 250 4.31 -20.20 -0.15
C ASN A 250 4.44 -19.82 -1.63
N MET A 251 3.61 -18.87 -2.05
CA MET A 251 3.20 -18.75 -3.45
C MET A 251 4.25 -18.11 -4.35
N GLY A 252 5.17 -17.31 -3.81
CA GLY A 252 6.05 -16.49 -4.63
C GLY A 252 7.01 -15.57 -3.90
N MET A 253 7.86 -14.94 -4.69
CA MET A 253 8.86 -13.95 -4.28
C MET A 253 8.50 -12.59 -4.89
N ILE A 254 8.73 -11.53 -4.14
CA ILE A 254 8.69 -10.15 -4.65
C ILE A 254 10.11 -9.61 -4.62
N TYR A 255 10.72 -9.34 -5.77
CA TYR A 255 12.06 -8.80 -5.85
C TYR A 255 11.99 -7.27 -5.93
N VAL A 256 12.61 -6.57 -4.98
CA VAL A 256 12.61 -5.11 -4.90
C VAL A 256 14.04 -4.61 -5.02
N VAL A 257 14.32 -3.77 -6.02
CA VAL A 257 15.62 -3.10 -6.14
C VAL A 257 15.60 -1.84 -5.29
N GLY A 258 16.03 -1.98 -4.03
CA GLY A 258 16.10 -0.86 -3.10
C GLY A 258 17.16 0.18 -3.49
N PRO A 259 16.95 1.48 -3.19
CA PRO A 259 17.98 2.49 -3.30
C PRO A 259 19.23 2.12 -2.48
N LYS A 260 20.41 2.46 -3.00
CA LYS A 260 21.69 2.28 -2.29
C LYS A 260 22.15 3.62 -1.75
N GLY A 261 22.27 3.76 -0.44
CA GLY A 261 22.61 5.02 0.24
C GLY A 261 23.85 5.71 -0.32
N LYS A 262 24.90 4.95 -0.66
CA LYS A 262 26.12 5.50 -1.29
C LYS A 262 25.90 6.25 -2.62
N ASN A 263 24.73 6.08 -3.25
CA ASN A 263 24.36 6.70 -4.51
C ASN A 263 23.59 8.03 -4.34
N TYR A 264 23.46 8.53 -3.11
CA TYR A 264 22.74 9.75 -2.74
C TYR A 264 23.64 10.66 -1.91
N SER A 265 23.45 11.97 -2.06
CA SER A 265 24.32 12.95 -1.39
C SER A 265 23.92 13.16 0.06
N THR A 266 22.62 13.06 0.34
CA THR A 266 22.03 13.30 1.66
C THR A 266 21.19 12.11 2.12
N ALA A 267 20.96 12.01 3.42
CA ALA A 267 20.09 10.98 3.99
C ALA A 267 18.64 11.21 3.55
N GLU A 268 18.23 12.47 3.41
CA GLU A 268 16.89 12.88 3.03
C GLU A 268 16.56 12.44 1.61
N GLU A 269 17.45 12.65 0.64
CA GLU A 269 17.28 12.16 -0.74
C GLU A 269 17.19 10.63 -0.80
N PHE A 270 18.02 9.95 -0.01
CA PHE A 270 17.98 8.50 0.09
C PHE A 270 16.67 7.98 0.69
N LEU A 271 16.19 8.60 1.77
CA LEU A 271 14.95 8.21 2.44
C LEU A 271 13.73 8.50 1.57
N GLU A 272 13.74 9.58 0.79
CA GLU A 272 12.70 9.85 -0.20
C GLU A 272 12.70 8.77 -1.29
N ALA A 273 13.86 8.36 -1.78
CA ALA A 273 13.92 7.27 -2.75
C ALA A 273 13.42 5.93 -2.17
N VAL A 274 13.67 5.67 -0.88
CA VAL A 274 13.13 4.49 -0.18
C VAL A 274 11.60 4.58 -0.09
N HIS A 275 11.07 5.77 0.22
CA HIS A 275 9.64 6.04 0.24
C HIS A 275 9.01 5.72 -1.13
N GLU A 276 9.53 6.30 -2.21
CA GLU A 276 9.01 6.10 -3.57
C GLU A 276 9.07 4.62 -4.00
N THR A 277 10.14 3.91 -3.61
CA THR A 277 10.27 2.47 -3.85
C THR A 277 9.19 1.68 -3.10
N ALA A 278 8.90 2.04 -1.85
CA ALA A 278 7.87 1.39 -1.04
C ALA A 278 6.45 1.68 -1.56
N GLU A 279 6.20 2.90 -2.05
CA GLU A 279 4.97 3.25 -2.75
C GLU A 279 4.79 2.39 -4.01
N ASN A 280 5.85 2.24 -4.80
CA ASN A 280 5.83 1.41 -6.00
C ASN A 280 5.59 -0.07 -5.68
N LEU A 281 6.21 -0.57 -4.61
CA LEU A 281 5.95 -1.92 -4.07
C LEU A 281 4.47 -2.11 -3.75
N MET A 282 3.88 -1.25 -2.92
CA MET A 282 2.47 -1.41 -2.57
C MET A 282 1.56 -1.29 -3.79
N THR A 283 1.90 -0.40 -4.73
CA THR A 283 1.17 -0.24 -5.98
C THR A 283 1.22 -1.51 -6.82
N ALA A 284 2.37 -2.15 -6.97
CA ALA A 284 2.53 -3.43 -7.68
C ALA A 284 1.74 -4.57 -7.00
N LEU A 285 1.73 -4.63 -5.66
CA LEU A 285 0.93 -5.61 -4.91
C LEU A 285 -0.58 -5.43 -5.17
N CYS A 286 -1.04 -4.18 -5.18
CA CYS A 286 -2.42 -3.85 -5.48
C CYS A 286 -2.79 -4.12 -6.94
N ASP A 287 -1.87 -3.85 -7.87
CA ASP A 287 -2.05 -4.16 -9.30
C ASP A 287 -2.21 -5.66 -9.48
N TYR A 288 -1.31 -6.47 -8.93
CA TYR A 288 -1.41 -7.94 -8.96
C TYR A 288 -2.76 -8.46 -8.47
N ASN A 289 -3.16 -8.11 -7.25
CA ASN A 289 -4.44 -8.56 -6.69
C ASN A 289 -5.64 -7.98 -7.45
N GLY A 290 -5.50 -6.80 -8.05
CA GLY A 290 -6.49 -6.19 -8.92
C GLY A 290 -6.68 -6.98 -10.22
N LEU A 291 -5.59 -7.38 -10.87
CA LEU A 291 -5.59 -8.23 -12.07
C LEU A 291 -6.28 -9.56 -11.78
N VAL A 292 -5.97 -10.20 -10.64
CA VAL A 292 -6.63 -11.43 -10.19
C VAL A 292 -8.13 -11.22 -10.00
N LYS A 293 -8.52 -10.16 -9.27
CA LYS A 293 -9.93 -9.88 -8.96
C LYS A 293 -10.77 -9.60 -10.22
N ARG A 294 -10.17 -8.97 -11.23
CA ARG A 294 -10.83 -8.69 -12.52
C ARG A 294 -10.78 -9.87 -13.49
N GLU A 295 -10.22 -11.00 -13.07
CA GLU A 295 -10.02 -12.21 -13.89
C GLU A 295 -9.18 -11.95 -15.15
N GLU A 296 -8.40 -10.86 -15.16
CA GLU A 296 -7.44 -10.56 -16.23
C GLU A 296 -6.26 -11.55 -16.20
N ILE A 297 -6.02 -12.16 -15.04
CA ILE A 297 -5.12 -13.30 -14.87
C ILE A 297 -5.81 -14.41 -14.07
N LYS A 298 -5.70 -15.66 -14.55
CA LYS A 298 -6.24 -16.83 -13.86
C LYS A 298 -5.28 -17.29 -12.76
N HIS A 299 -5.28 -16.59 -11.64
CA HIS A 299 -4.39 -16.86 -10.50
C HIS A 299 -5.13 -16.75 -9.16
N VAL A 300 -4.50 -17.24 -8.09
CA VAL A 300 -4.94 -16.99 -6.70
C VAL A 300 -4.47 -15.62 -6.24
N ARG A 301 -5.28 -14.98 -5.39
CA ARG A 301 -4.97 -13.69 -4.78
C ARG A 301 -3.89 -13.87 -3.70
N MET A 302 -2.96 -12.93 -3.62
CA MET A 302 -2.01 -12.84 -2.50
C MET A 302 -2.73 -12.33 -1.25
N ASN A 303 -2.68 -13.11 -0.18
CA ASN A 303 -3.28 -12.74 1.10
C ASN A 303 -2.32 -11.88 1.93
N THR A 304 -1.05 -12.26 1.99
CA THR A 304 -0.03 -11.62 2.81
C THR A 304 1.24 -11.37 2.03
N CYS A 305 1.81 -10.19 2.23
CA CYS A 305 3.14 -9.81 1.75
C CYS A 305 4.08 -9.68 2.95
N ARG A 306 5.13 -10.51 3.01
CA ARG A 306 6.17 -10.44 4.03
C ARG A 306 7.27 -9.47 3.59
N ILE A 307 7.47 -8.39 4.33
CA ILE A 307 8.33 -7.27 3.92
C ILE A 307 9.55 -7.20 4.85
N CYS A 308 10.74 -7.28 4.26
CA CYS A 308 12.00 -7.03 4.94
C CYS A 308 12.39 -5.55 4.93
N LEU A 309 13.36 -5.17 5.75
CA LEU A 309 13.93 -3.83 5.77
C LEU A 309 14.88 -3.61 4.59
N PHE A 310 14.34 -3.61 3.36
CA PHE A 310 15.13 -3.33 2.16
C PHE A 310 15.78 -1.95 2.27
N SER A 311 17.00 -1.83 1.76
CA SER A 311 17.84 -0.63 1.94
C SER A 311 18.23 -0.29 3.39
N GLY A 312 17.89 -1.10 4.39
CA GLY A 312 18.16 -0.80 5.81
C GLY A 312 19.47 -1.37 6.38
N SER A 313 20.15 -2.25 5.65
CA SER A 313 21.42 -2.87 6.08
C SER A 313 22.59 -2.36 5.23
N THR A 314 23.26 -3.20 4.44
CA THR A 314 24.43 -2.85 3.60
C THR A 314 24.17 -1.69 2.63
N TYR A 315 22.91 -1.47 2.25
CA TYR A 315 22.49 -0.39 1.35
C TYR A 315 21.99 0.88 2.06
N LYS A 316 22.07 0.95 3.39
CA LYS A 316 21.66 2.13 4.16
C LYS A 316 22.63 3.29 3.95
N HIS A 317 22.10 4.51 3.86
CA HIS A 317 22.93 5.71 3.89
C HIS A 317 23.64 5.84 5.26
N ALA A 318 24.88 6.34 5.29
CA ALA A 318 25.68 6.42 6.50
C ALA A 318 24.99 7.26 7.60
N ASN A 319 24.32 8.34 7.20
CA ASN A 319 23.62 9.27 8.09
C ASN A 319 22.14 8.92 8.35
N ALA A 320 21.62 7.80 7.84
CA ALA A 320 20.25 7.35 8.10
C ALA A 320 20.26 6.22 9.14
N SER A 321 19.27 6.16 10.03
CA SER A 321 19.07 5.01 10.91
C SER A 321 18.19 3.92 10.26
N LYS A 322 18.22 2.69 10.79
CA LYS A 322 17.29 1.64 10.38
C LYS A 322 15.82 2.03 10.63
N LEU A 323 15.59 2.77 11.72
CA LEU A 323 14.27 3.31 12.06
C LEU A 323 13.79 4.32 11.01
N ASP A 324 14.67 5.18 10.50
CA ASP A 324 14.31 6.14 9.45
C ASP A 324 13.93 5.42 8.15
N VAL A 325 14.69 4.39 7.77
CA VAL A 325 14.35 3.53 6.62
C VAL A 325 13.00 2.84 6.82
N ALA A 326 12.75 2.29 8.01
CA ALA A 326 11.47 1.66 8.33
C ALA A 326 10.29 2.64 8.24
N LYS A 327 10.47 3.88 8.73
CA LYS A 327 9.49 4.96 8.60
C LYS A 327 9.23 5.31 7.13
N ALA A 328 10.28 5.47 6.33
CA ALA A 328 10.16 5.75 4.89
C ALA A 328 9.39 4.63 4.17
N ILE A 329 9.70 3.37 4.47
CA ILE A 329 8.98 2.21 3.91
C ILE A 329 7.50 2.24 4.31
N LEU A 330 7.18 2.37 5.60
CA LEU A 330 5.79 2.40 6.07
C LEU A 330 4.98 3.54 5.45
N ASN A 331 5.58 4.73 5.35
CA ASN A 331 4.95 5.89 4.74
C ASN A 331 4.70 5.68 3.24
N GLY A 332 5.68 5.18 2.49
CA GLY A 332 5.50 4.87 1.07
C GLY A 332 4.45 3.78 0.83
N LEU A 333 4.45 2.71 1.64
CA LEU A 333 3.40 1.68 1.60
C LEU A 333 2.01 2.29 1.85
N ALA A 334 1.90 3.27 2.76
CA ALA A 334 0.65 3.95 3.05
C ALA A 334 0.16 4.84 1.89
N VAL A 335 1.07 5.42 1.10
CA VAL A 335 0.72 6.18 -0.11
C VAL A 335 0.15 5.25 -1.18
N GLY A 336 0.82 4.13 -1.47
CA GLY A 336 0.38 3.15 -2.47
C GLY A 336 -0.79 2.26 -2.04
N TYR A 337 -1.21 2.32 -0.77
CA TYR A 337 -2.28 1.49 -0.20
C TYR A 337 -3.63 1.74 -0.88
N ARG A 338 -4.30 0.65 -1.27
CA ARG A 338 -5.65 0.68 -1.86
C ARG A 338 -6.53 -0.34 -1.15
N HIS A 339 -7.54 0.13 -0.42
CA HIS A 339 -8.45 -0.76 0.29
C HIS A 339 -9.17 -1.69 -0.68
N GLY A 340 -9.15 -3.00 -0.40
CA GLY A 340 -9.72 -4.01 -1.28
C GLY A 340 -8.64 -4.87 -1.93
N PRO A 341 -7.79 -4.36 -2.85
CA PRO A 341 -6.72 -5.15 -3.47
C PRO A 341 -5.46 -5.31 -2.62
N SER A 342 -5.12 -4.41 -1.68
CA SER A 342 -3.92 -4.58 -0.86
C SER A 342 -3.92 -5.91 -0.08
N PRO A 343 -2.79 -6.65 -0.03
CA PRO A 343 -2.62 -7.77 0.89
C PRO A 343 -2.46 -7.27 2.33
N ARG A 344 -2.49 -8.18 3.30
CA ARG A 344 -1.97 -7.89 4.64
C ARG A 344 -0.45 -7.77 4.58
N LEU A 345 0.10 -6.89 5.41
CA LEU A 345 1.52 -6.63 5.49
C LEU A 345 2.07 -7.32 6.74
N ASN A 346 3.11 -8.11 6.54
CA ASN A 346 3.79 -8.83 7.60
C ASN A 346 5.26 -8.41 7.59
N PHE A 347 5.69 -7.63 8.56
CA PHE A 347 7.04 -7.10 8.60
C PHE A 347 7.98 -8.08 9.30
N THR A 348 9.14 -8.34 8.71
CA THR A 348 10.16 -9.19 9.34
C THR A 348 10.74 -8.51 10.57
N TYR A 349 11.29 -9.29 11.49
CA TYR A 349 12.03 -8.75 12.62
C TYR A 349 13.39 -8.23 12.14
N ASP A 350 13.68 -6.97 12.45
CA ASP A 350 14.99 -6.34 12.27
C ASP A 350 15.14 -5.33 13.42
N GLU A 351 15.68 -5.76 14.56
CA GLU A 351 15.85 -4.92 15.76
C GLU A 351 14.57 -4.19 16.19
N ASN A 352 13.40 -4.79 15.93
CA ASN A 352 12.07 -4.21 16.21
C ASN A 352 11.73 -2.90 15.46
N VAL A 353 12.56 -2.44 14.51
CA VAL A 353 12.43 -1.08 13.94
C VAL A 353 11.13 -0.84 13.20
N PHE A 354 10.52 -1.85 12.59
CA PHE A 354 9.21 -1.69 11.93
C PHE A 354 8.08 -1.47 12.93
N LYS A 355 8.12 -2.15 14.08
CA LYS A 355 7.11 -1.98 15.13
C LYS A 355 7.23 -0.60 15.76
N ASP A 356 8.46 -0.16 16.02
CA ASP A 356 8.74 1.17 16.58
C ASP A 356 8.37 2.28 15.59
N ALA A 357 8.75 2.13 14.32
CA ALA A 357 8.35 3.04 13.26
C ALA A 357 6.83 3.14 13.12
N TRP A 358 6.09 2.03 13.23
CA TRP A 358 4.63 2.02 13.17
C TRP A 358 4.00 2.82 14.31
N ILE A 359 4.46 2.58 15.55
CA ILE A 359 3.96 3.29 16.72
C ILE A 359 4.27 4.79 16.61
N GLU A 360 5.49 5.16 16.20
CA GLU A 360 5.90 6.56 16.09
C GLU A 360 5.16 7.33 15.00
N THR A 361 4.97 6.71 13.83
CA THR A 361 4.32 7.34 12.66
C THR A 361 2.81 7.39 12.77
N THR A 362 2.19 6.37 13.37
CA THR A 362 0.71 6.25 13.38
C THR A 362 0.07 6.58 14.73
N GLY A 363 0.83 6.45 15.82
CA GLY A 363 0.30 6.51 17.19
C GLY A 363 -0.60 5.32 17.54
N LEU A 364 -0.63 4.26 16.72
CA LEU A 364 -1.50 3.10 16.92
C LEU A 364 -0.70 1.95 17.55
N GLN A 365 -1.29 1.32 18.57
CA GLN A 365 -0.76 0.07 19.10
C GLN A 365 -0.94 -1.07 18.10
N VAL A 366 -0.02 -2.05 18.18
CA VAL A 366 -0.11 -3.29 17.41
C VAL A 366 -1.08 -4.23 18.12
N PHE A 367 -2.16 -4.62 17.44
CA PHE A 367 -3.06 -5.64 17.96
C PHE A 367 -2.42 -7.02 17.79
N ASN A 368 -2.05 -7.65 18.89
CA ASN A 368 -1.67 -9.06 18.87
C ASN A 368 -2.95 -9.89 18.71
N HIS A 369 -3.15 -10.54 17.56
CA HIS A 369 -4.31 -11.40 17.33
C HIS A 369 -4.36 -12.66 18.22
N ASN A 370 -3.46 -12.80 19.19
CA ASN A 370 -3.44 -13.91 20.15
C ASN A 370 -4.20 -13.62 21.44
N ASP A 371 -4.62 -12.38 21.69
CA ASP A 371 -5.56 -12.08 22.77
C ASP A 371 -6.98 -12.40 22.26
N LYS A 372 -7.35 -13.68 22.42
CA LYS A 372 -8.73 -14.15 22.22
C LYS A 372 -9.65 -13.40 23.19
N GLU A 373 -10.56 -12.60 22.65
CA GLU A 373 -11.88 -12.38 23.27
C GLU A 373 -12.79 -13.58 23.01
#